data_AF-X6LAG0-F1
#
_entry.id   AF-X6LAG0-F1
#
_cell.length_a   1.000
_cell.length_b   1.000
_cell.length_c   1.000
_cell.angle_alpha   90.00
_cell.angle_beta   90.00
_cell.angle_gamma   90.00
#
_symmetry.space_group_name_H-M   'P 1'
#
loop_
_entity.id
_entity.type
_entity.pdbx_description
1 polymer ?
#
loop_
_entity_poly.entity_id
_entity_poly.type
_entity_poly.pdbx_seq_one_letter_code
_entity_poly.pdbx_strand_id
1 'polypeptide(L)'
;KHEQVIDNKIEESAINNRSLQKEMEKTEMGYCTNDICLASKLKLPVWINIGFNAISIVPGKTLFDCINCKEATVTAIVKALFYNSEHAIRENDDATIATTNAYKCSYAIKPEFSYELKANKIRQHATNIDDLIERSEHAVNSIEIKNLVMELQKYEITVVKPPSLKGNETMLTKIQEDYIDNFDQAFDIGRFTILCDNLMQLHNAVAVMKKAEQFDLIVAEIKDFFDKQSKTHDRFHHITLYVPKHD
;
A
#
# COMPACT_ATOMS: atom_id res chain seq x y z
N LYS A 1 -1.32 42.83 -25.85
CA LYS A 1 -1.97 41.51 -26.02
C LYS A 1 -0.87 40.53 -26.40
N HIS A 2 -0.30 39.82 -25.43
CA HIS A 2 0.44 38.59 -25.65
C HIS A 2 0.23 37.71 -24.42
N GLU A 3 0.01 36.44 -24.70
CA GLU A 3 -0.72 35.48 -23.90
C GLU A 3 0.01 35.01 -22.63
N GLN A 4 -0.75 34.98 -21.54
CA GLN A 4 -0.54 34.05 -20.43
C GLN A 4 -0.95 32.66 -20.88
N VAL A 5 0.03 31.83 -21.26
CA VAL A 5 -0.13 30.37 -21.28
C VAL A 5 1.17 29.79 -20.77
N ILE A 6 1.27 29.58 -19.46
CA ILE A 6 2.03 28.54 -18.75
C ILE A 6 1.60 28.71 -17.29
N ASP A 7 0.73 27.81 -16.79
CA ASP A 7 0.65 27.46 -15.36
C ASP A 7 -0.32 26.31 -15.04
N ASN A 8 -1.00 25.71 -16.02
CA ASN A 8 -1.93 24.59 -15.76
C ASN A 8 -1.33 23.17 -15.91
N LYS A 9 -0.03 23.00 -16.21
CA LYS A 9 0.58 21.67 -16.43
C LYS A 9 1.35 21.09 -15.23
N ILE A 10 1.58 21.89 -14.18
CA ILE A 10 2.35 21.46 -13.00
C ILE A 10 1.43 20.88 -11.90
N GLU A 11 0.14 21.23 -11.87
CA GLU A 11 -0.79 20.75 -10.84
C GLU A 11 -1.34 19.33 -11.09
N GLU A 12 -1.39 18.84 -12.33
CA GLU A 12 -1.93 17.49 -12.62
C GLU A 12 -0.99 16.34 -12.20
N SER A 13 0.33 16.55 -12.16
CA SER A 13 1.29 15.51 -11.71
C SER A 13 1.28 15.32 -10.19
N ALA A 14 1.09 16.39 -9.42
CA ALA A 14 1.03 16.35 -7.97
C ALA A 14 -0.22 15.63 -7.43
N ILE A 15 -1.34 15.68 -8.18
CA ILE A 15 -2.61 15.04 -7.80
C ILE A 15 -2.55 13.52 -7.99
N ASN A 16 -1.85 13.03 -9.03
CA ASN A 16 -1.70 11.59 -9.28
C ASN A 16 -0.74 10.88 -8.32
N ASN A 17 0.24 11.59 -7.74
CA ASN A 17 1.20 10.99 -6.81
C ASN A 17 0.67 10.88 -5.37
N ARG A 18 -0.19 11.82 -4.92
CA ARG A 18 -0.87 11.71 -3.61
C ARG A 18 -1.94 10.62 -3.55
N SER A 19 -2.45 10.15 -4.69
CA SER A 19 -3.43 9.05 -4.71
C SER A 19 -2.81 7.74 -4.21
N LEU A 20 -1.52 7.51 -4.52
CA LEU A 20 -0.78 6.31 -4.15
C LEU A 20 -0.66 6.12 -2.63
N GLN A 21 -0.43 7.20 -1.86
CA GLN A 21 -0.35 7.11 -0.40
C GLN A 21 -1.70 6.81 0.26
N LYS A 22 -2.82 7.23 -0.35
CA LYS A 22 -4.17 6.91 0.15
C LYS A 22 -4.54 5.45 -0.09
N GLU A 23 -3.88 4.77 -1.02
CA GLU A 23 -4.11 3.36 -1.41
C GLU A 23 -3.32 2.37 -0.54
N MET A 24 -2.80 2.80 0.62
CA MET A 24 -1.90 1.99 1.46
C MET A 24 -2.42 1.69 2.87
N GLU A 25 -3.61 2.19 3.23
CA GLU A 25 -4.14 2.06 4.59
C GLU A 25 -5.59 1.56 4.58
N LYS A 26 -6.00 0.88 5.66
CA LYS A 26 -7.38 0.40 5.83
C LYS A 26 -8.36 1.58 5.73
N THR A 27 -9.31 1.45 4.81
CA THR A 27 -10.30 2.49 4.54
C THR A 27 -11.71 1.92 4.61
N GLU A 28 -12.59 2.56 5.35
CA GLU A 28 -14.01 2.22 5.44
C GLU A 28 -14.85 3.20 4.63
N MET A 29 -15.96 2.71 4.09
CA MET A 29 -16.91 3.53 3.34
C MET A 29 -18.25 3.56 4.08
N GLY A 30 -18.73 4.77 4.35
CA GLY A 30 -20.03 4.98 4.96
C GLY A 30 -20.70 6.27 4.51
N TYR A 31 -21.85 6.57 5.09
CA TYR A 31 -22.62 7.78 4.77
C TYR A 31 -22.66 8.75 5.95
N CYS A 32 -22.39 10.02 5.67
CA CYS A 32 -22.51 11.11 6.64
C CYS A 32 -23.99 11.45 6.88
N THR A 33 -24.39 11.57 8.14
CA THR A 33 -25.76 11.95 8.54
C THR A 33 -25.93 13.43 8.83
N ASN A 34 -24.85 14.22 8.76
CA ASN A 34 -24.89 15.66 8.97
C ASN A 34 -25.60 16.35 7.80
N ASP A 35 -26.78 16.89 8.04
CA ASP A 35 -27.66 17.51 7.04
C ASP A 35 -27.06 18.77 6.39
N ILE A 36 -26.14 19.47 7.06
CA ILE A 36 -25.40 20.60 6.47
C ILE A 36 -24.18 20.15 5.64
N CYS A 37 -23.75 18.90 5.75
CA CYS A 37 -22.62 18.35 4.99
C CYS A 37 -23.01 18.07 3.53
N LEU A 38 -22.17 18.52 2.59
CA LEU A 38 -22.37 18.31 1.15
C LEU A 38 -22.48 16.82 0.79
N ALA A 39 -21.64 15.97 1.41
CA ALA A 39 -21.66 14.53 1.16
C ALA A 39 -23.00 13.90 1.58
N SER A 40 -23.58 14.35 2.70
CA SER A 40 -24.89 13.88 3.15
C SER A 40 -26.02 14.32 2.21
N LYS A 41 -26.04 15.62 1.85
CA LYS A 41 -27.05 16.19 0.93
C LYS A 41 -27.10 15.48 -0.42
N LEU A 42 -25.93 15.11 -0.94
CA LEU A 42 -25.80 14.40 -2.22
C LEU A 42 -25.81 12.87 -2.06
N LYS A 43 -25.97 12.35 -0.83
CA LYS A 43 -25.89 10.92 -0.50
C LYS A 43 -24.64 10.25 -1.06
N LEU A 44 -23.52 10.97 -1.05
CA LEU A 44 -22.24 10.47 -1.52
C LEU A 44 -21.59 9.60 -0.44
N PRO A 45 -21.00 8.45 -0.82
CA PRO A 45 -20.20 7.68 0.10
C PRO A 45 -18.96 8.47 0.52
N VAL A 46 -18.64 8.38 1.81
CA VAL A 46 -17.47 9.02 2.42
C VAL A 46 -16.50 7.95 2.86
N TRP A 47 -15.22 8.19 2.59
CA TRP A 47 -14.11 7.34 3.02
C TRP A 47 -13.60 7.78 4.38
N ILE A 48 -13.39 6.82 5.28
CA ILE A 48 -12.76 7.00 6.58
C ILE A 48 -11.49 6.16 6.58
N ASN A 49 -10.36 6.78 6.89
CA ASN A 49 -9.10 6.06 7.04
C ASN A 49 -8.88 5.73 8.52
N ILE A 50 -8.73 4.44 8.82
CA ILE A 50 -8.52 3.92 10.17
C ILE A 50 -7.04 3.56 10.43
N GLY A 51 -6.25 3.42 9.36
CA GLY A 51 -4.88 2.92 9.44
C GLY A 51 -4.77 1.44 9.82
N PHE A 52 -3.56 1.00 10.17
CA PHE A 52 -3.29 -0.36 10.63
C PHE A 52 -3.65 -0.52 12.11
N ASN A 53 -4.91 -0.90 12.37
CA ASN A 53 -5.39 -1.10 13.73
C ASN A 53 -6.48 -2.19 13.78
N ALA A 54 -6.77 -2.66 15.00
CA ALA A 54 -7.96 -3.43 15.30
C ALA A 54 -9.08 -2.48 15.76
N ILE A 55 -10.28 -2.64 15.19
CA ILE A 55 -11.47 -1.93 15.63
C ILE A 55 -12.67 -2.89 15.66
N SER A 56 -13.68 -2.51 16.43
CA SER A 56 -14.99 -3.14 16.39
C SER A 56 -15.99 -2.16 15.79
N ILE A 57 -16.79 -2.63 14.84
CA ILE A 57 -17.86 -1.87 14.21
C ILE A 57 -19.18 -2.49 14.61
N VAL A 58 -20.04 -1.65 15.19
CA VAL A 58 -21.48 -1.90 15.26
C VAL A 58 -22.15 -0.86 14.36
N PRO A 59 -22.62 -1.26 13.16
CA PRO A 59 -23.29 -0.35 12.24
C PRO A 59 -24.45 0.40 12.92
N GLY A 60 -24.56 1.70 12.65
CA GLY A 60 -25.56 2.57 13.26
C GLY A 60 -25.24 3.05 14.68
N LYS A 61 -24.30 2.42 15.41
CA LYS A 61 -23.86 2.85 16.75
C LYS A 61 -22.47 3.45 16.76
N THR A 62 -21.58 2.94 15.91
CA THR A 62 -20.20 3.42 15.83
C THR A 62 -20.18 4.70 15.01
N LEU A 63 -19.55 5.75 15.54
CA LEU A 63 -19.45 7.06 14.90
C LEU A 63 -18.03 7.27 14.41
N PHE A 64 -17.90 7.71 13.16
CA PHE A 64 -16.63 8.11 12.58
C PHE A 64 -16.71 9.53 12.04
N ASP A 65 -15.55 10.19 12.04
CA ASP A 65 -15.39 11.54 11.50
C ASP A 65 -15.58 11.52 9.99
N CYS A 66 -16.51 12.35 9.51
CA CYS A 66 -16.69 12.57 8.09
C CYS A 66 -15.52 13.40 7.55
N ILE A 67 -14.79 12.94 6.53
CA ILE A 67 -13.67 13.72 5.96
C ILE A 67 -14.10 15.08 5.38
N ASN A 68 -15.37 15.24 5.02
CA ASN A 68 -15.91 16.47 4.44
C ASN A 68 -16.27 17.52 5.50
N CYS A 69 -16.99 17.14 6.56
CA CYS A 69 -17.42 18.09 7.61
C CYS A 69 -16.61 17.99 8.91
N LYS A 70 -15.76 16.98 9.05
CA LYS A 70 -14.93 16.65 10.23
C LYS A 70 -15.71 16.34 11.51
N GLU A 71 -17.01 16.17 11.40
CA GLU A 71 -17.89 15.78 12.51
C GLU A 71 -18.07 14.27 12.55
N ALA A 72 -18.11 13.71 13.76
CA ALA A 72 -18.38 12.29 14.04
C ALA A 72 -19.81 11.90 13.67
N THR A 73 -20.08 11.74 12.38
CA THR A 73 -21.44 11.69 11.80
C THR A 73 -21.60 10.58 10.77
N VAL A 74 -20.56 9.79 10.52
CA VAL A 74 -20.68 8.59 9.69
C VAL A 74 -21.06 7.42 10.59
N THR A 75 -22.32 6.97 10.50
CA THR A 75 -22.87 5.87 11.31
C THR A 75 -23.16 4.61 10.49
N ALA A 76 -23.49 4.78 9.20
CA ALA A 76 -23.82 3.67 8.32
C ALA A 76 -22.58 3.25 7.52
N ILE A 77 -21.76 2.39 8.10
CA ILE A 77 -20.68 1.71 7.38
C ILE A 77 -21.30 0.60 6.54
N VAL A 78 -21.07 0.64 5.23
CA VAL A 78 -21.61 -0.33 4.27
C VAL A 78 -20.54 -1.22 3.68
N LYS A 79 -19.26 -0.83 3.84
CA LYS A 79 -18.14 -1.53 3.21
C LYS A 79 -16.84 -1.29 3.99
N ALA A 80 -16.07 -2.35 4.15
CA ALA A 80 -14.69 -2.28 4.63
C ALA A 80 -13.73 -2.61 3.49
N LEU A 81 -12.71 -1.76 3.29
CA LEU A 81 -11.61 -2.01 2.38
C LEU A 81 -10.30 -2.14 3.14
N PHE A 82 -9.57 -3.19 2.80
CA PHE A 82 -8.22 -3.42 3.28
C PHE A 82 -7.27 -3.22 2.11
N TYR A 83 -6.16 -2.53 2.37
CA TYR A 83 -5.13 -2.24 1.38
C TYR A 83 -3.77 -2.61 1.95
N ASN A 84 -2.96 -3.29 1.15
CA ASN A 84 -1.55 -3.60 1.44
C ASN A 84 -1.33 -4.12 2.87
N SER A 85 -2.26 -4.97 3.33
CA SER A 85 -2.34 -5.39 4.72
C SER A 85 -2.53 -6.90 4.82
N GLU A 86 -1.95 -7.46 5.87
CA GLU A 86 -2.49 -8.66 6.49
C GLU A 86 -3.75 -8.25 7.25
N HIS A 87 -4.89 -8.82 6.91
CA HIS A 87 -6.14 -8.45 7.57
C HIS A 87 -6.98 -9.64 8.00
N ALA A 88 -7.79 -9.37 9.01
CA ALA A 88 -8.84 -10.25 9.48
C ALA A 88 -10.14 -9.47 9.61
N ILE A 89 -11.23 -10.07 9.14
CA ILE A 89 -12.59 -9.63 9.42
C ILE A 89 -13.34 -10.80 10.04
N ARG A 90 -13.97 -10.54 11.18
CA ARG A 90 -14.80 -11.49 11.91
C ARG A 90 -16.18 -10.89 12.11
N GLU A 91 -17.20 -11.63 11.73
CA GLU A 91 -18.58 -11.34 12.11
C GLU A 91 -18.81 -11.92 13.51
N ASN A 92 -19.31 -11.15 14.48
CA ASN A 92 -19.37 -11.65 15.87
C ASN A 92 -20.46 -12.71 16.10
N ASP A 93 -21.48 -12.75 15.25
CA ASP A 93 -22.59 -13.69 15.36
C ASP A 93 -22.36 -15.00 14.58
N ASP A 94 -21.26 -15.10 13.81
CA ASP A 94 -20.86 -16.30 13.07
C ASP A 94 -19.36 -16.62 13.32
N ALA A 95 -18.97 -17.89 13.18
CA ALA A 95 -17.56 -18.28 13.35
C ALA A 95 -16.69 -17.97 12.11
N THR A 96 -17.26 -17.32 11.09
CA THR A 96 -16.58 -17.03 9.83
C THR A 96 -15.56 -15.90 10.01
N ILE A 97 -14.29 -16.29 9.92
CA ILE A 97 -13.14 -15.39 9.90
C ILE A 97 -12.55 -15.44 8.49
N ALA A 98 -12.52 -14.30 7.80
CA ALA A 98 -11.73 -14.17 6.59
C ALA A 98 -10.37 -13.57 6.96
N THR A 99 -9.30 -14.33 6.72
CA THR A 99 -7.90 -13.90 6.86
C THR A 99 -7.21 -14.01 5.51
N THR A 100 -6.53 -12.96 5.07
CA THR A 100 -5.80 -12.95 3.80
C THR A 100 -4.81 -11.80 3.76
N ASN A 101 -3.85 -11.90 2.83
CA ASN A 101 -2.88 -10.86 2.49
C ASN A 101 -3.22 -10.43 1.06
N ALA A 102 -3.65 -9.19 0.87
CA ALA A 102 -4.05 -8.70 -0.45
C ALA A 102 -3.63 -7.25 -0.67
N TYR A 103 -3.31 -6.91 -1.92
CA TYR A 103 -3.15 -5.52 -2.34
C TYR A 103 -4.40 -4.70 -2.04
N LYS A 104 -5.57 -5.28 -2.37
CA LYS A 104 -6.87 -4.70 -2.08
C LYS A 104 -7.89 -5.79 -1.82
N CYS A 105 -8.57 -5.72 -0.68
CA CYS A 105 -9.69 -6.59 -0.36
C CYS A 105 -10.91 -5.78 0.06
N SER A 106 -12.10 -6.32 -0.19
CA SER A 106 -13.36 -5.60 -0.08
C SER A 106 -14.44 -6.48 0.51
N TYR A 107 -14.99 -6.07 1.65
CA TYR A 107 -16.07 -6.77 2.33
C TYR A 107 -17.31 -5.88 2.43
N ALA A 108 -18.47 -6.43 2.09
CA ALA A 108 -19.74 -5.79 2.36
C ALA A 108 -20.04 -5.91 3.87
N ILE A 109 -20.41 -4.79 4.50
CA ILE A 109 -20.77 -4.73 5.92
C ILE A 109 -22.29 -4.67 5.99
N LYS A 110 -22.90 -5.65 6.62
CA LYS A 110 -24.36 -5.71 6.77
C LYS A 110 -24.76 -5.04 8.08
N PRO A 111 -25.83 -4.23 8.09
CA PRO A 111 -26.23 -3.46 9.27
C PRO A 111 -26.71 -4.32 10.45
N GLU A 112 -27.16 -5.55 10.20
CA GLU A 112 -27.64 -6.50 11.21
C GLU A 112 -26.54 -7.15 12.05
N PHE A 113 -25.27 -7.09 11.63
CA PHE A 113 -24.16 -7.75 12.32
C PHE A 113 -23.17 -6.76 12.92
N SER A 114 -22.44 -7.23 13.93
CA SER A 114 -21.24 -6.54 14.42
C SER A 114 -19.97 -7.21 13.89
N TYR A 115 -18.95 -6.41 13.66
CA TYR A 115 -17.71 -6.85 13.03
C TYR A 115 -16.49 -6.47 13.87
N GLU A 116 -15.54 -7.38 13.96
CA GLU A 116 -14.17 -7.08 14.39
C GLU A 116 -13.28 -7.05 13.15
N LEU A 117 -12.63 -5.90 12.93
CA LEU A 117 -11.75 -5.68 11.79
C LEU A 117 -10.34 -5.43 12.29
N LYS A 118 -9.38 -6.22 11.83
CA LYS A 118 -7.96 -6.05 12.14
C LYS A 118 -7.17 -5.89 10.84
N ALA A 119 -6.31 -4.88 10.79
CA ALA A 119 -5.35 -4.70 9.71
C ALA A 119 -3.96 -4.45 10.28
N ASN A 120 -2.98 -5.17 9.78
CA ASN A 120 -1.57 -4.98 10.06
C ASN A 120 -0.80 -4.70 8.77
N LYS A 121 0.36 -4.06 8.89
CA LYS A 121 1.31 -4.00 7.76
C LYS A 121 1.72 -5.42 7.38
N ILE A 122 1.89 -5.66 6.08
CA ILE A 122 2.45 -6.91 5.57
C ILE A 122 3.87 -7.11 6.10
N ARG A 123 4.18 -8.34 6.47
CA ARG A 123 5.45 -8.82 7.03
C ARG A 123 6.01 -9.97 6.21
N GLN A 124 7.27 -10.31 6.45
CA GLN A 124 7.94 -11.45 5.82
C GLN A 124 7.88 -12.76 6.61
N HIS A 125 7.36 -12.72 7.84
CA HIS A 125 7.23 -13.86 8.76
C HIS A 125 8.50 -14.73 8.91
N ALA A 126 9.68 -14.11 8.78
CA ALA A 126 10.95 -14.79 8.86
C ALA A 126 11.30 -15.05 10.33
N THR A 127 11.53 -16.32 10.66
CA THR A 127 11.79 -16.76 12.04
C THR A 127 13.23 -16.50 12.49
N ASN A 128 14.16 -16.36 11.54
CA ASN A 128 15.57 -16.12 11.76
C ASN A 128 16.22 -15.56 10.47
N ILE A 129 17.52 -15.26 10.51
CA ILE A 129 18.23 -14.67 9.37
C ILE A 129 18.40 -15.61 8.17
N ASP A 130 18.64 -16.89 8.38
CA ASP A 130 18.85 -17.84 7.28
C ASP A 130 17.53 -18.02 6.51
N ASP A 131 16.43 -18.13 7.24
CA ASP A 131 15.05 -18.13 6.71
C ASP A 131 14.75 -16.85 5.92
N LEU A 132 15.11 -15.68 6.47
CA LEU A 132 14.96 -14.38 5.78
C LEU A 132 15.74 -14.32 4.45
N ILE A 133 16.97 -14.81 4.44
CA ILE A 133 17.84 -14.85 3.25
C ILE A 133 17.23 -15.79 2.21
N GLU A 134 16.89 -17.02 2.60
CA GLU A 134 16.34 -18.04 1.71
C GLU A 134 15.04 -17.55 1.04
N ARG A 135 14.10 -17.01 1.82
CA ARG A 135 12.85 -16.42 1.32
C ARG A 135 13.11 -15.28 0.34
N SER A 136 14.02 -14.38 0.69
CA SER A 136 14.40 -13.24 -0.17
C SER A 136 15.03 -13.70 -1.48
N GLU A 137 15.89 -14.72 -1.43
CA GLU A 137 16.55 -15.31 -2.59
C GLU A 137 15.53 -15.97 -3.53
N HIS A 138 14.58 -16.73 -2.98
CA HIS A 138 13.51 -17.33 -3.75
C HIS A 138 12.61 -16.26 -4.39
N ALA A 139 12.16 -15.27 -3.61
CA ALA A 139 11.33 -14.18 -4.10
C ALA A 139 11.98 -13.40 -5.25
N VAL A 140 13.25 -13.02 -5.11
CA VAL A 140 14.00 -12.24 -6.13
C VAL A 140 14.30 -13.03 -7.40
N ASN A 141 14.29 -14.36 -7.33
CA ASN A 141 14.51 -15.26 -8.46
C ASN A 141 13.22 -15.87 -9.02
N SER A 142 12.08 -15.49 -8.44
CA SER A 142 10.77 -16.05 -8.73
C SER A 142 10.28 -15.70 -10.14
N ILE A 143 9.26 -16.41 -10.61
CA ILE A 143 8.67 -16.15 -11.93
C ILE A 143 7.86 -14.85 -11.92
N GLU A 144 7.28 -14.51 -10.77
CA GLU A 144 6.50 -13.31 -10.49
C GLU A 144 7.37 -12.05 -10.73
N ILE A 145 8.59 -12.00 -10.16
CA ILE A 145 9.55 -10.91 -10.40
C ILE A 145 10.05 -10.91 -11.85
N LYS A 146 10.31 -12.08 -12.45
CA LYS A 146 10.74 -12.17 -13.87
C LYS A 146 9.67 -11.60 -14.80
N ASN A 147 8.40 -11.92 -14.58
CA ASN A 147 7.28 -11.41 -15.37
C ASN A 147 7.13 -9.89 -15.23
N LEU A 148 7.27 -9.37 -14.00
CA LEU A 148 7.29 -7.92 -13.76
C LEU A 148 8.43 -7.24 -14.54
N VAL A 149 9.64 -7.79 -14.49
CA VAL A 149 10.81 -7.25 -15.21
C VAL A 149 10.60 -7.29 -16.71
N MET A 150 10.06 -8.39 -17.24
CA MET A 150 9.72 -8.51 -18.67
C MET A 150 8.70 -7.45 -19.09
N GLU A 151 7.69 -7.17 -18.27
CA GLU A 151 6.72 -6.12 -18.57
C GLU A 151 7.36 -4.73 -18.59
N LEU A 152 8.20 -4.40 -17.61
CA LEU A 152 8.94 -3.13 -17.58
C LEU A 152 9.81 -2.96 -18.83
N GLN A 153 10.50 -4.02 -19.25
CA GLN A 153 11.37 -3.99 -20.43
C GLN A 153 10.63 -3.72 -21.75
N LYS A 154 9.32 -4.03 -21.85
CA LYS A 154 8.50 -3.66 -23.03
C LYS A 154 8.41 -2.15 -23.25
N TYR A 155 8.60 -1.37 -22.18
CA TYR A 155 8.61 0.09 -22.22
C TYR A 155 10.03 0.67 -22.29
N GLU A 156 11.02 -0.16 -22.67
CA GLU A 156 12.45 0.20 -22.77
C GLU A 156 13.04 0.66 -21.42
N ILE A 157 12.45 0.22 -20.31
CA ILE A 157 12.91 0.53 -18.96
C ILE A 157 14.04 -0.42 -18.58
N THR A 158 15.14 0.12 -18.06
CA THR A 158 16.27 -0.69 -17.61
C THR A 158 16.08 -1.15 -16.18
N VAL A 159 16.18 -2.46 -15.94
CA VAL A 159 16.17 -3.03 -14.59
C VAL A 159 17.55 -3.57 -14.25
N VAL A 160 18.16 -3.01 -13.22
CA VAL A 160 19.48 -3.41 -12.71
C VAL A 160 19.30 -4.23 -11.44
N LYS A 161 19.63 -5.51 -11.52
CA LYS A 161 19.69 -6.40 -10.35
C LYS A 161 21.13 -6.47 -9.84
N PRO A 162 21.37 -6.25 -8.53
CA PRO A 162 22.68 -6.50 -7.94
C PRO A 162 23.10 -7.95 -8.17
N PRO A 163 24.42 -8.22 -8.35
CA PRO A 163 24.92 -9.56 -8.67
C PRO A 163 24.66 -10.59 -7.57
N SER A 164 24.50 -10.14 -6.33
CA SER A 164 24.12 -10.97 -5.18
C SER A 164 23.18 -10.19 -4.26
N LEU A 165 22.51 -10.91 -3.36
CA LEU A 165 21.92 -10.28 -2.18
C LEU A 165 22.99 -9.49 -1.41
N LYS A 166 22.53 -8.56 -0.58
CA LYS A 166 23.38 -7.78 0.33
C LYS A 166 24.23 -8.75 1.17
N GLY A 167 25.54 -8.52 1.27
CA GLY A 167 26.44 -9.43 1.98
C GLY A 167 26.04 -9.63 3.44
N ASN A 168 26.15 -10.88 3.92
CA ASN A 168 25.64 -11.35 5.21
C ASN A 168 26.07 -10.47 6.41
N GLU A 169 27.33 -10.01 6.44
CA GLU A 169 27.83 -9.16 7.53
C GLU A 169 27.12 -7.80 7.59
N THR A 170 27.01 -7.10 6.46
CA THR A 170 26.25 -5.84 6.35
C THR A 170 24.74 -5.99 6.56
N MET A 171 24.21 -7.18 6.32
CA MET A 171 22.79 -7.48 6.52
C MET A 171 22.48 -7.72 8.01
N LEU A 172 23.32 -8.49 8.71
CA LEU A 172 23.24 -8.72 10.16
C LEU A 172 23.29 -7.40 10.93
N THR A 173 24.27 -6.55 10.61
CA THR A 173 24.41 -5.23 11.26
C THR A 173 23.16 -4.37 11.06
N LYS A 174 22.58 -4.35 9.85
CA LYS A 174 21.35 -3.58 9.60
C LYS A 174 20.12 -4.18 10.27
N ILE A 175 19.99 -5.50 10.35
CA ILE A 175 18.88 -6.11 11.09
C ILE A 175 18.96 -5.79 12.59
N GLN A 176 20.16 -5.81 13.15
CA GLN A 176 20.42 -5.44 14.54
C GLN A 176 20.17 -3.94 14.79
N GLU A 177 20.70 -3.07 13.93
CA GLU A 177 20.65 -1.61 14.10
C GLU A 177 19.31 -0.99 13.67
N ASP A 178 18.79 -1.35 12.49
CA ASP A 178 17.60 -0.74 11.89
C ASP A 178 16.30 -1.43 12.34
N TYR A 179 16.36 -2.73 12.68
CA TYR A 179 15.18 -3.55 12.91
C TYR A 179 15.09 -4.18 14.32
N ILE A 180 16.08 -3.96 15.20
CA ILE A 180 16.10 -4.47 16.60
C ILE A 180 15.84 -5.98 16.62
N ASP A 181 16.56 -6.73 15.80
CA ASP A 181 16.40 -8.19 15.62
C ASP A 181 15.00 -8.63 15.14
N ASN A 182 14.20 -7.72 14.59
CA ASN A 182 12.90 -8.03 14.00
C ASN A 182 13.01 -8.33 12.50
N PHE A 183 13.26 -9.59 12.18
CA PHE A 183 13.41 -10.09 10.81
C PHE A 183 12.14 -9.90 9.96
N ASP A 184 10.94 -9.90 10.57
CA ASP A 184 9.65 -9.78 9.87
C ASP A 184 9.47 -8.45 9.11
N GLN A 185 10.27 -7.43 9.44
CA GLN A 185 10.17 -6.08 8.86
C GLN A 185 11.26 -5.78 7.82
N ALA A 186 12.18 -6.72 7.58
CA ALA A 186 13.35 -6.50 6.73
C ALA A 186 13.04 -6.77 5.24
N PHE A 187 12.50 -5.76 4.56
CA PHE A 187 12.21 -5.85 3.13
C PHE A 187 13.35 -5.40 2.20
N ASP A 188 14.47 -4.89 2.72
CA ASP A 188 15.57 -4.31 1.93
C ASP A 188 16.67 -5.33 1.52
N ILE A 189 16.38 -6.63 1.66
CA ILE A 189 17.30 -7.74 1.40
C ILE A 189 17.39 -8.04 -0.09
N GLY A 190 16.25 -8.35 -0.68
CA GLY A 190 16.08 -8.52 -2.11
C GLY A 190 15.77 -7.19 -2.78
N ARG A 191 16.67 -6.69 -3.64
CA ARG A 191 16.49 -5.39 -4.29
C ARG A 191 16.87 -5.42 -5.76
N PHE A 192 16.21 -4.60 -6.54
CA PHE A 192 16.63 -4.21 -7.89
C PHE A 192 16.32 -2.74 -8.10
N THR A 193 17.03 -2.10 -9.03
CA THR A 193 16.85 -0.69 -9.36
C THR A 193 16.22 -0.58 -10.73
N ILE A 194 15.17 0.24 -10.83
CA ILE A 194 14.52 0.58 -12.10
C ILE A 194 15.06 1.94 -12.52
N LEU A 195 15.73 1.98 -13.66
CA LEU A 195 16.30 3.19 -14.24
C LEU A 195 15.37 3.67 -15.36
N CYS A 196 14.91 4.92 -15.22
CA CYS A 196 14.08 5.60 -16.19
C CYS A 196 14.83 6.83 -16.69
N ASP A 197 15.03 6.92 -18.00
CA ASP A 197 15.77 8.00 -18.65
C ASP A 197 14.92 9.28 -18.81
N ASN A 198 13.59 9.13 -18.73
CA ASN A 198 12.65 10.22 -18.92
C ASN A 198 11.36 10.03 -18.11
N LEU A 199 10.56 11.10 -18.04
CA LEU A 199 9.33 11.14 -17.27
C LEU A 199 8.27 10.12 -17.75
N MET A 200 8.23 9.84 -19.05
CA MET A 200 7.27 8.89 -19.62
C MET A 200 7.60 7.45 -19.18
N GLN A 201 8.89 7.07 -19.17
CA GLN A 201 9.33 5.79 -18.60
C GLN A 201 9.00 5.69 -17.11
N LEU A 202 9.22 6.78 -16.34
CA LEU A 202 8.85 6.82 -14.93
C LEU A 202 7.35 6.60 -14.71
N HIS A 203 6.50 7.28 -15.47
CA HIS A 203 5.05 7.09 -15.40
C HIS A 203 4.63 5.67 -15.78
N ASN A 204 5.23 5.09 -16.82
CA ASN A 204 4.98 3.71 -17.22
C ASN A 204 5.41 2.72 -16.14
N ALA A 205 6.58 2.92 -15.53
CA ALA A 205 7.06 2.10 -14.41
C ALA A 205 6.07 2.11 -13.25
N VAL A 206 5.62 3.30 -12.84
CA VAL A 206 4.60 3.46 -11.78
C VAL A 206 3.28 2.80 -12.16
N ALA A 207 2.85 2.92 -13.41
CA ALA A 207 1.62 2.28 -13.90
C ALA A 207 1.70 0.74 -13.91
N VAL A 208 2.87 0.17 -14.24
CA VAL A 208 3.13 -1.27 -14.13
C VAL A 208 3.10 -1.70 -12.66
N MET A 209 3.73 -0.94 -11.76
CA MET A 209 3.75 -1.24 -10.31
C MET A 209 2.35 -1.21 -9.68
N LYS A 210 1.48 -0.28 -10.11
CA LYS A 210 0.07 -0.24 -9.69
C LYS A 210 -0.72 -1.49 -10.08
N LYS A 211 -0.21 -2.28 -11.04
CA LYS A 211 -0.79 -3.53 -11.52
C LYS A 211 -0.02 -4.77 -11.04
N ALA A 212 0.76 -4.65 -9.96
CA ALA A 212 1.56 -5.73 -9.40
C ALA A 212 0.77 -7.03 -9.17
N GLU A 213 -0.52 -6.92 -8.82
CA GLU A 213 -1.42 -8.06 -8.63
C GLU A 213 -1.53 -8.98 -9.86
N GLN A 214 -1.34 -8.45 -11.08
CA GLN A 214 -1.36 -9.24 -12.32
C GLN A 214 -0.17 -10.21 -12.44
N PHE A 215 0.85 -10.01 -11.61
CA PHE A 215 2.04 -10.85 -11.53
C PHE A 215 2.06 -11.67 -10.23
N ASP A 216 0.94 -11.75 -9.50
CA ASP A 216 0.84 -12.37 -8.17
C ASP A 216 1.74 -11.69 -7.12
N LEU A 217 1.97 -10.38 -7.28
CA LEU A 217 2.73 -9.54 -6.36
C LEU A 217 1.81 -8.58 -5.59
N ILE A 218 2.16 -8.29 -4.34
CA ILE A 218 1.50 -7.26 -3.53
C ILE A 218 2.44 -6.08 -3.33
N VAL A 219 1.96 -4.87 -3.58
CA VAL A 219 2.67 -3.66 -3.19
C VAL A 219 2.51 -3.47 -1.69
N ALA A 220 3.54 -3.69 -0.89
CA ALA A 220 3.46 -3.52 0.57
C ALA A 220 3.70 -2.06 0.98
N GLU A 221 4.58 -1.34 0.28
CA GLU A 221 4.91 0.04 0.60
C GLU A 221 5.25 0.86 -0.65
N ILE A 222 4.81 2.12 -0.71
CA ILE A 222 5.29 3.12 -1.67
C ILE A 222 5.67 4.39 -0.91
N LYS A 223 6.90 4.85 -1.12
CA LYS A 223 7.41 6.12 -0.60
C LYS A 223 7.95 6.96 -1.76
N ASP A 224 7.41 8.17 -1.88
CA ASP A 224 7.92 9.17 -2.81
C ASP A 224 8.96 10.05 -2.11
N PHE A 225 10.14 10.19 -2.74
CA PHE A 225 11.23 11.06 -2.32
C PHE A 225 11.62 12.09 -3.38
N PHE A 226 10.86 12.25 -4.48
CA PHE A 226 11.19 13.24 -5.51
C PHE A 226 11.12 14.70 -5.02
N ASP A 227 10.08 14.99 -4.23
CA ASP A 227 9.81 16.35 -3.73
C ASP A 227 10.37 16.59 -2.32
N LYS A 228 11.00 15.59 -1.70
CA LYS A 228 11.57 15.71 -0.35
C LYS A 228 12.97 16.30 -0.43
N GLN A 229 13.25 17.31 0.40
CA GLN A 229 14.62 17.77 0.64
C GLN A 229 15.40 16.68 1.39
N SER A 230 16.05 15.78 0.65
CA SER A 230 17.02 14.85 1.22
C SER A 230 18.38 15.55 1.39
N LYS A 231 19.14 15.16 2.42
CA LYS A 231 20.51 15.70 2.65
C LYS A 231 21.47 15.34 1.50
N THR A 232 21.18 14.26 0.77
CA THR A 232 22.01 13.74 -0.33
C THR A 232 21.54 14.23 -1.70
N HIS A 233 20.42 14.97 -1.78
CA HIS A 233 19.76 15.39 -3.01
C HIS A 233 19.26 14.24 -3.91
N ASP A 234 19.27 13.00 -3.42
CA ASP A 234 18.71 11.85 -4.14
C ASP A 234 17.19 11.99 -4.27
N ARG A 235 16.68 11.66 -5.46
CA ARG A 235 15.25 11.67 -5.81
C ARG A 235 14.87 10.32 -6.41
N PHE A 236 13.95 9.62 -5.77
CA PHE A 236 13.53 8.29 -6.21
C PHE A 236 12.15 7.93 -5.64
N HIS A 237 11.52 6.94 -6.25
CA HIS A 237 10.42 6.21 -5.63
C HIS A 237 10.97 4.94 -5.00
N HIS A 238 10.59 4.68 -3.75
CA HIS A 238 10.86 3.42 -3.08
C HIS A 238 9.57 2.61 -3.04
N ILE A 239 9.59 1.42 -3.62
CA ILE A 239 8.45 0.52 -3.70
C ILE A 239 8.88 -0.81 -3.08
N THR A 240 8.15 -1.25 -2.06
CA THR A 240 8.31 -2.56 -1.46
C THR A 240 7.28 -3.49 -2.05
N LEU A 241 7.76 -4.59 -2.64
CA LEU A 241 6.93 -5.66 -3.18
C LEU A 241 7.04 -6.87 -2.27
N TYR A 242 5.91 -7.56 -2.11
CA TYR A 242 5.80 -8.80 -1.36
C TYR A 242 5.30 -9.90 -2.29
N VAL A 243 5.91 -11.08 -2.18
CA VAL A 243 5.62 -12.26 -3.01
C VAL A 243 4.97 -13.31 -2.11
N PRO A 244 3.62 -13.41 -2.07
CA PRO A 244 2.93 -14.24 -1.07
C PRO A 244 3.31 -15.72 -1.10
N LYS A 245 3.79 -16.21 -2.25
CA LYS A 245 4.20 -17.60 -2.46
C LYS A 245 5.46 -18.01 -1.68
N HIS A 246 6.28 -17.04 -1.27
CA HIS A 246 7.55 -17.27 -0.58
C HIS A 246 7.52 -16.79 0.88
N ASP A 247 6.32 -16.52 1.41
CA ASP A 247 6.03 -16.27 2.83
C ASP A 247 5.75 -17.55 3.63
#